data_AF-A0AAU1UPV0-F1
#
_entry.id   AF-A0AAU1UPV0-F1
#
_cell.length_a   1.000
_cell.length_b   1.000
_cell.length_c   1.000
_cell.angle_alpha   90.00
_cell.angle_beta   90.00
_cell.angle_gamma   90.00
#
_symmetry.space_group_name_H-M   'P 1'
#
loop_
_entity.id
_entity.type
_entity.pdbx_description
1 polymer ?
#
loop_
_entity_poly.entity_id
_entity_poly.type
_entity_poly.pdbx_seq_one_letter_code
_entity_poly.pdbx_strand_id
1 'polypeptide(L)' 'MIGTRVCRACDEPITDPADAVVVAHEMGNSGPGQDVYAHRDHLDDVDLIDPELLRIMTRVWAAQMQG' A
#
# COMPACT_ATOMS: atom_id res chain seq x y z
N MET A 1 12.33 -13.14 11.54
CA MET A 1 13.24 -12.29 10.75
C MET A 1 12.76 -10.86 10.91
N ILE A 2 13.57 -9.97 11.48
CA ILE A 2 13.26 -8.54 11.47
C ILE A 2 13.68 -8.06 10.08
N GLY A 3 12.73 -8.02 9.15
CA GLY A 3 12.97 -7.47 7.82
C GLY A 3 13.24 -5.98 7.93
N THR A 4 14.19 -5.47 7.15
CA THR A 4 14.42 -4.03 6.99
C THR A 4 13.12 -3.37 6.53
N ARG A 5 12.67 -2.32 7.24
CA ARG A 5 11.56 -1.48 6.77
C ARG A 5 12.04 -0.65 5.59
N VAL A 6 11.29 -0.66 4.50
CA VAL A 6 11.59 0.09 3.29
C VAL A 6 10.42 1.01 3.02
N CYS A 7 10.70 2.27 2.69
CA CYS A 7 9.65 3.23 2.35
C CYS A 7 9.07 2.88 0.97
N ARG A 8 7.75 2.68 0.90
CA ARG A 8 7.04 2.32 -0.33
C ARG A 8 7.14 3.36 -1.44
N ALA A 9 7.33 4.64 -1.09
CA ALA A 9 7.34 5.74 -2.05
C ALA A 9 8.71 5.95 -2.72
N CYS A 10 9.81 5.81 -1.97
CA CYS A 10 11.17 6.05 -2.49
C CYS A 10 12.04 4.79 -2.60
N ASP A 11 11.54 3.63 -2.17
CA ASP A 11 12.25 2.34 -2.14
C ASP A 11 13.54 2.32 -1.31
N GLU A 12 13.76 3.31 -0.45
CA GLU A 12 14.93 3.37 0.43
C GLU A 12 14.65 2.76 1.83
N PRO A 13 15.68 2.20 2.50
CA PRO A 13 15.55 1.73 3.88
C PRO A 13 15.20 2.85 4.87
N ILE A 14 14.23 2.59 5.74
CA ILE A 14 13.90 3.47 6.86
C ILE A 14 14.86 3.17 8.01
N THR A 15 15.83 4.06 8.24
CA THR A 15 16.88 3.85 9.24
C THR A 15 16.48 4.31 10.64
N ASP A 16 15.64 5.34 10.76
CA ASP A 16 15.04 5.78 12.03
C ASP A 16 13.69 5.05 12.26
N PRO A 17 13.58 4.19 13.29
CA PRO A 17 12.31 3.52 13.61
C PRO A 17 11.15 4.48 13.89
N ALA A 18 11.41 5.72 14.33
CA ALA A 18 10.38 6.72 14.61
C ALA A 18 9.81 7.40 13.35
N ASP A 19 10.50 7.28 12.21
CA ASP A 19 10.06 7.77 10.91
C ASP A 19 9.25 6.72 10.14
N ALA A 20 9.28 5.46 10.58
CA ALA A 20 8.51 4.39 9.96
C ALA A 20 7.01 4.49 10.33
N VAL A 21 6.17 4.76 9.34
CA VAL A 21 4.71 4.75 9.47
C VAL A 21 4.12 3.59 8.66
N VAL A 22 3.23 2.80 9.27
CA VAL A 22 2.47 1.75 8.55
C VAL A 22 1.39 2.42 7.72
N VAL A 23 1.40 2.18 6.41
CA VAL A 23 0.46 2.79 5.45
C VAL A 23 -0.55 1.79 4.90
N ALA A 24 -0.19 0.50 4.86
CA ALA A 24 -1.08 -0.57 4.43
C ALA A 24 -0.69 -1.90 5.07
N HIS A 25 -1.62 -2.86 5.02
CA HIS A 25 -1.32 -4.26 5.25
C HIS A 25 -1.67 -5.04 3.97
N GLU A 26 -0.66 -5.62 3.32
CA GLU A 26 -0.84 -6.44 2.12
C GLU A 26 -1.08 -7.88 2.52
N MET A 27 -2.27 -8.40 2.21
CA MET A 27 -2.61 -9.80 2.40
C MET A 27 -1.75 -10.68 1.48
N GLY A 28 -1.11 -11.71 2.06
CA GLY A 28 -0.39 -12.70 1.29
C GLY A 28 -1.35 -13.76 0.75
N ASN A 29 -1.14 -14.22 -0.49
CA ASN A 29 -1.92 -15.33 -1.05
C ASN A 29 -1.78 -16.64 -0.24
N SER A 30 -0.67 -16.80 0.47
CA SER A 30 -0.35 -18.01 1.26
C SER A 30 0.43 -17.68 2.53
N GLY A 31 -0.05 -16.75 3.34
CA GLY A 31 0.61 -16.36 4.60
C GLY A 31 -0.09 -15.22 5.32
N PRO A 32 0.45 -14.76 6.46
CA PRO A 32 -0.17 -13.74 7.30
C PRO A 32 -0.14 -12.32 6.69
N GLY A 33 0.35 -12.14 5.45
CA GLY A 33 0.55 -10.84 4.84
C GLY A 33 1.82 -10.13 5.30
N GLN A 34 1.99 -8.88 4.88
CA GLN A 34 3.09 -7.99 5.28
C GLN A 34 2.60 -6.56 5.49
N ASP A 35 3.15 -5.89 6.50
CA ASP A 35 2.92 -4.45 6.69
C ASP A 35 3.78 -3.66 5.71
N VAL A 36 3.17 -2.67 5.06
CA VAL A 36 3.83 -1.73 4.16
C VAL A 36 4.13 -0.45 4.93
N TYR A 37 5.35 0.06 4.79
CA TYR A 37 5.84 1.23 5.51
C TYR A 37 6.16 2.39 4.58
N ALA A 38 6.10 3.61 5.11
CA ALA A 38 6.63 4.82 4.47
C ALA A 38 7.32 5.73 5.50
N HIS A 39 8.24 6.57 5.02
CA HIS A 39 8.69 7.74 5.76
C HIS A 39 7.48 8.66 6.03
N ARG A 40 7.51 9.41 7.13
CA ARG A 40 6.43 10.34 7.47
C ARG A 40 6.22 11.39 6.38
N ASP A 41 7.30 11.85 5.77
CA ASP A 41 7.26 12.89 4.74
C ASP A 41 6.72 12.38 3.39
N HIS A 42 6.64 11.06 3.19
CA HIS A 42 6.16 10.44 1.95
C HIS A 42 4.77 9.80 2.10
N LEU A 43 4.03 10.10 3.17
CA LEU A 43 2.72 9.47 3.41
C LEU A 43 1.74 9.72 2.27
N ASP A 44 1.72 10.94 1.75
CA ASP A 44 0.82 11.35 0.66
C ASP A 44 1.30 10.88 -0.72
N ASP A 45 2.54 10.40 -0.82
CA ASP A 45 3.14 9.89 -2.07
C ASP A 45 2.92 8.38 -2.26
N VAL A 46 2.36 7.69 -1.25
CA VAL A 46 2.00 6.28 -1.38
C VAL A 46 0.60 6.15 -1.96
N ASP A 47 0.52 5.81 -3.25
CA ASP A 47 -0.74 5.40 -3.87
C ASP A 47 -1.21 4.05 -3.30
N LEU A 48 -2.16 4.12 -2.36
CA LEU A 48 -2.77 2.94 -1.73
C LEU A 48 -3.79 2.23 -2.63
N ILE A 49 -4.25 2.90 -3.69
CA ILE A 49 -5.19 2.36 -4.66
C ILE A 49 -4.66 2.66 -6.06
N ASP A 50 -4.39 1.60 -6.82
CA ASP A 50 -4.04 1.75 -8.23
C ASP A 50 -5.20 2.42 -8.99
N PRO A 51 -4.98 3.58 -9.65
CA PRO A 51 -6.04 4.34 -10.28
C PRO A 51 -6.63 3.66 -11.52
N GLU A 52 -5.89 2.79 -12.19
CA GLU A 52 -6.41 1.98 -13.29
C GLU A 52 -7.31 0.86 -12.75
N LEU A 53 -6.88 0.17 -11.71
CA LEU A 53 -7.68 -0.82 -11.02
C LEU A 53 -8.98 -0.23 -10.48
N LEU A 54 -8.90 0.93 -9.82
CA LEU A 54 -10.08 1.65 -9.33
C LEU A 54 -11.04 1.95 -10.48
N ARG A 55 -10.53 2.50 -11.59
CA ARG A 55 -11.34 2.80 -12.79
C ARG A 55 -12.03 1.54 -13.34
N ILE A 56 -11.34 0.41 -13.42
CA ILE A 56 -11.90 -0.85 -13.90
C ILE A 56 -12.98 -1.35 -12.93
N MET A 57 -12.70 -1.37 -11.63
CA MET A 57 -13.66 -1.80 -10.60
C MET A 57 -14.92 -0.93 -10.59
N THR A 58 -14.78 0.39 -10.70
CA THR A 58 -15.94 1.29 -10.80
C THR A 58 -16.78 1.00 -12.04
N ARG A 59 -16.17 0.68 -13.19
CA ARG A 59 -16.91 0.31 -14.41
C ARG A 59 -17.70 -0.99 -14.24
N VAL A 60 -17.09 -2.02 -13.63
CA VAL A 60 -17.75 -3.30 -13.36
C VAL A 60 -18.93 -3.10 -12.41
N TRP A 61 -18.70 -2.36 -11.31
CA TRP A 61 -19.75 -2.07 -10.33
C TRP A 61 -20.91 -1.30 -10.95
N ALA A 62 -20.62 -0.25 -11.74
CA ALA A 62 -21.66 0.51 -12.45
C ALA A 62 -22.47 -0.38 -13.40
N ALA A 63 -21.84 -1.35 -14.07
CA ALA A 63 -22.55 -2.31 -14.93
C ALA A 63 -23.48 -3.23 -14.12
N GLN A 64 -23.08 -3.65 -12.92
CA GLN A 64 -23.91 -4.49 -12.04
C GLN A 64 -25.09 -3.75 -11.43
N MET A 65 -24.98 -2.46 -11.15
CA MET A 65 -26.08 -1.65 -10.59
C MET A 65 -27.16 -1.28 -11.62
N GLN A 66 -26.93 -1.56 -12.90
CA GLN A 66 -27.88 -1.28 -13.99
C GLN A 66 -28.79 -2.49 -14.34
N GLY A 67 -28.60 -3.64 -13.70
CA GLY A 67 -29.39 -4.87 -13.90
C GLY A 67 -30.22 -5.23 -12.67
#